data_AF-A0AA89C640-F1
#
_entry.id   AF-A0AA89C640-F1
#
_cell.length_a   1.000
_cell.length_b   1.000
_cell.length_c   1.000
_cell.angle_alpha   90.00
_cell.angle_beta   90.00
_cell.angle_gamma   90.00
#
_symmetry.space_group_name_H-M   'P 1'
#
loop_
_entity.id
_entity.type
_entity.pdbx_description
1 polymer ?
#
loop_
_entity_poly.entity_id
_entity_poly.type
_entity_poly.pdbx_seq_one_letter_code
_entity_poly.pdbx_strand_id
1 'polypeptide(L)'
;MESQERLMLPPGPQCRNKRDTLTKLVTEWLSEIGLGFSKDAVETIGKNFIAVLTNTLWYIDPYVDQLNERSCYVPKQFDRFFGLNDPRLRKKKLMPVESSKLLDHATNIDVQLELPFMQTERWKAVQELLTDMSTAIHKYVKYLENQRVKMKEIHGLDHPRRSPSEAEKLLLIHPNTVVKPTFKARYKPLVDLISSAPYNDPLCIDDFTSDDTLARRYYLQNITVSIPMKAYMYSYAYGNNLGTYHFIWKVDPCLDENETLNNQKSLMRLKLSWLICTYTLKRMNAGLHLA
;
A
#
# COMPACT_ATOMS: atom_id res chain seq x y z
N MET A 1 17.17 4.49 -59.70
CA MET A 1 17.81 3.48 -58.82
C MET A 1 18.09 4.17 -57.50
N GLU A 2 17.13 4.16 -56.59
CA GLU A 2 17.35 4.64 -55.23
C GLU A 2 18.26 3.63 -54.54
N SER A 3 19.46 4.07 -54.19
CA SER A 3 20.36 3.35 -53.29
C SER A 3 19.61 3.08 -51.98
N GLN A 4 19.24 1.82 -51.73
CA GLN A 4 18.74 1.40 -50.41
C GLN A 4 19.83 1.71 -49.38
N GLU A 5 19.64 2.79 -48.64
CA GLU A 5 20.54 3.19 -47.57
C GLU A 5 20.62 2.04 -46.55
N ARG A 6 21.83 1.53 -46.30
CA ARG A 6 22.03 0.39 -45.41
C ARG A 6 21.79 0.82 -43.97
N LEU A 7 20.66 0.39 -43.40
CA LEU A 7 20.37 0.61 -42.00
C LEU A 7 21.30 -0.20 -41.11
N MET A 8 21.69 0.40 -39.99
CA MET A 8 22.57 -0.18 -38.99
C MET A 8 21.93 -0.05 -37.61
N LEU A 9 22.20 -1.03 -36.75
CA LEU A 9 21.89 -0.95 -35.34
C LEU A 9 23.19 -0.74 -34.55
N PRO A 10 23.15 -0.03 -33.42
CA PRO A 10 24.31 0.07 -32.53
C PRO A 10 24.83 -1.32 -32.15
N PRO A 11 26.15 -1.49 -32.02
CA PRO A 11 26.70 -2.76 -31.57
C PRO A 11 26.15 -3.09 -30.18
N GLY A 12 25.54 -4.27 -30.05
CA GLY A 12 25.01 -4.74 -28.76
C GLY A 12 26.11 -4.91 -27.71
N PRO A 13 25.80 -4.70 -26.41
CA PRO A 13 26.78 -4.90 -25.37
C PRO A 13 27.20 -6.37 -25.26
N GLN A 14 28.40 -6.63 -24.74
CA GLN A 14 28.73 -7.97 -24.24
C GLN A 14 27.76 -8.33 -23.11
N CYS A 15 27.09 -9.48 -23.20
CA CYS A 15 26.11 -9.92 -22.20
C CYS A 15 26.77 -10.33 -20.88
N ARG A 16 27.17 -9.35 -20.05
CA ARG A 16 27.82 -9.60 -18.75
C ARG A 16 26.80 -9.69 -17.62
N ASN A 17 25.66 -9.04 -17.78
CA ASN A 17 24.58 -9.04 -16.81
C ASN A 17 23.21 -9.11 -17.51
N LYS A 18 22.14 -9.32 -16.73
CA LYS A 18 20.76 -9.44 -17.26
C LYS A 18 20.26 -8.17 -17.98
N ARG A 19 20.78 -6.99 -17.64
CA ARG A 19 20.43 -5.74 -18.33
C ARG A 19 21.09 -5.69 -19.70
N ASP A 20 22.33 -6.14 -19.82
CA ASP A 20 23.00 -6.29 -21.13
C ASP A 20 22.25 -7.30 -22.01
N THR A 21 21.73 -8.39 -21.41
CA THR A 21 20.85 -9.34 -22.10
C THR A 21 19.58 -8.65 -22.62
N LEU A 22 18.93 -7.80 -21.80
CA LEU A 22 17.77 -7.03 -22.24
C LEU A 22 18.12 -6.10 -23.42
N THR A 23 19.20 -5.33 -23.32
CA THR A 23 19.66 -4.44 -24.41
C THR A 23 19.88 -5.22 -25.71
N LYS A 24 20.49 -6.42 -25.60
CA LYS A 24 20.69 -7.30 -26.74
C LYS A 24 19.36 -7.75 -27.35
N LEU A 25 18.41 -8.22 -26.53
CA LEU A 25 17.08 -8.64 -27.00
C LEU A 25 16.32 -7.52 -27.70
N VAL A 26 16.40 -6.28 -27.19
CA VAL A 26 15.80 -5.11 -27.85
C VAL A 26 16.43 -4.88 -29.22
N THR A 27 17.75 -4.99 -29.32
CA THR A 27 18.47 -4.80 -30.59
C THR A 27 18.14 -5.92 -31.58
N GLU A 28 18.10 -7.18 -31.14
CA GLU A 28 17.71 -8.33 -31.94
C GLU A 28 16.27 -8.18 -32.44
N TRP A 29 15.34 -7.78 -31.58
CA TRP A 29 13.95 -7.52 -31.97
C TRP A 29 13.85 -6.46 -33.06
N LEU A 30 14.54 -5.32 -32.93
CA LEU A 30 14.55 -4.28 -33.98
C LEU A 30 15.10 -4.83 -35.31
N SER A 31 16.14 -5.66 -35.25
CA SER A 31 16.69 -6.33 -36.43
C SER A 31 15.70 -7.31 -37.07
N GLU A 32 14.97 -8.09 -36.26
CA GLU A 32 13.95 -9.05 -36.73
C GLU A 32 12.85 -8.35 -37.52
N ILE A 33 12.44 -7.15 -37.10
CA ILE A 33 11.41 -6.34 -37.77
C ILE A 33 11.98 -5.40 -38.84
N GLY A 34 13.26 -5.56 -39.22
CA GLY A 34 13.89 -4.81 -40.31
C GLY A 34 14.11 -3.32 -40.03
N LEU A 35 14.20 -2.95 -38.76
CA LEU A 35 14.43 -1.57 -38.34
C LEU A 35 15.91 -1.30 -38.04
N GLY A 36 16.27 -0.03 -38.18
CA GLY A 36 17.61 0.46 -37.88
C GLY A 36 17.74 1.94 -38.22
N PHE A 37 18.95 2.45 -38.09
CA PHE A 37 19.30 3.85 -38.24
C PHE A 37 20.28 4.04 -39.40
N SER A 38 20.33 5.23 -39.99
CA SER A 38 21.37 5.57 -40.95
C SER A 38 22.74 5.58 -40.27
N LYS A 39 23.80 5.49 -41.07
CA LYS A 39 25.18 5.46 -40.58
C LYS A 39 25.53 6.66 -39.69
N ASP A 40 24.97 7.84 -39.99
CA ASP A 40 25.24 9.07 -39.25
C ASP A 40 24.41 9.20 -37.96
N ALA A 41 23.27 8.49 -37.88
CA ALA A 41 22.35 8.54 -36.75
C ALA A 41 22.56 7.39 -35.73
N VAL A 42 23.20 6.29 -36.13
CA VAL A 42 23.30 5.08 -35.31
C VAL A 42 24.04 5.32 -33.98
N GLU A 43 25.11 6.10 -33.99
CA GLU A 43 25.95 6.38 -32.82
C GLU A 43 25.35 7.43 -31.86
N THR A 44 24.36 8.19 -32.32
CA THR A 44 23.72 9.27 -31.55
C THR A 44 22.27 8.90 -31.21
N ILE A 45 21.37 9.07 -32.17
CA ILE A 45 19.94 8.80 -32.04
C ILE A 45 19.70 7.32 -31.75
N GLY A 46 20.35 6.42 -32.49
CA GLY A 46 20.14 4.98 -32.35
C GLY A 46 20.53 4.46 -30.98
N LYS A 47 21.72 4.83 -30.49
CA LYS A 47 22.18 4.48 -29.15
C LYS A 47 21.27 5.04 -28.05
N ASN A 48 20.85 6.30 -28.18
CA ASN A 48 19.96 6.92 -27.22
C ASN A 48 18.60 6.21 -27.16
N PHE A 49 18.00 5.93 -28.32
CA PHE A 49 16.72 5.22 -28.41
C PHE A 49 16.76 3.85 -27.72
N ILE A 50 17.78 3.03 -28.03
CA ILE A 50 17.93 1.71 -27.41
C ILE A 50 18.14 1.85 -25.90
N ALA A 51 18.93 2.82 -25.44
CA ALA A 51 19.14 3.06 -24.03
C ALA A 51 17.83 3.45 -23.32
N VAL A 52 17.06 4.39 -23.87
CA VAL A 52 15.77 4.82 -23.32
C VAL A 52 14.81 3.65 -23.22
N LEU A 53 14.61 2.90 -24.31
CA LEU A 53 13.70 1.74 -24.32
C LEU A 53 14.13 0.66 -23.32
N THR A 54 15.42 0.32 -23.31
CA THR A 54 15.98 -0.66 -22.36
C THR A 54 15.78 -0.20 -20.91
N ASN A 55 16.05 1.07 -20.61
CA ASN A 55 15.94 1.60 -19.26
C ASN A 55 14.50 1.60 -18.76
N THR A 56 13.55 1.97 -19.63
CA THR A 56 12.13 1.96 -19.30
C THR A 56 11.62 0.54 -19.08
N LEU A 57 11.91 -0.40 -20.00
CA LEU A 57 11.55 -1.81 -19.84
C LEU A 57 12.16 -2.40 -18.56
N TRP A 58 13.44 -2.12 -18.29
CA TRP A 58 14.13 -2.58 -17.09
C TRP A 58 13.48 -2.07 -15.80
N TYR A 59 13.03 -0.81 -15.78
CA TYR A 59 12.42 -0.21 -14.61
C TYR A 59 11.02 -0.76 -14.33
N ILE A 60 10.21 -0.97 -15.37
CA ILE A 60 8.81 -1.44 -15.22
C ILE A 60 8.70 -2.96 -15.02
N ASP A 61 9.70 -3.74 -15.44
CA ASP A 61 9.71 -5.22 -15.37
C ASP A 61 9.25 -5.79 -14.00
N PRO A 62 9.75 -5.33 -12.83
CA PRO A 62 9.28 -5.82 -11.53
C PRO A 62 7.80 -5.53 -11.21
N TYR A 63 7.17 -4.62 -11.95
CA TYR A 63 5.88 -4.00 -11.62
C TYR A 63 4.79 -4.25 -12.66
N VAL A 64 5.06 -5.02 -13.72
CA VAL A 64 4.10 -5.30 -14.81
C VAL A 64 2.76 -5.79 -14.27
N ASP A 65 2.78 -6.71 -13.30
CA ASP A 65 1.55 -7.20 -12.64
C ASP A 65 0.77 -6.08 -11.94
N GLN A 66 1.46 -5.18 -11.23
CA GLN A 66 0.82 -4.06 -10.52
C GLN A 66 0.20 -3.03 -11.48
N LEU A 67 0.83 -2.82 -12.63
CA LEU A 67 0.29 -1.98 -13.70
C LEU A 67 -0.98 -2.63 -14.29
N ASN A 68 -0.93 -3.93 -14.56
CA ASN A 68 -2.05 -4.71 -15.11
C ASN A 68 -3.26 -4.74 -14.16
N GLU A 69 -3.04 -4.91 -12.85
CA GLU A 69 -4.11 -4.83 -11.82
C GLU A 69 -4.86 -3.49 -11.82
N ARG A 70 -4.26 -2.44 -12.37
CA ARG A 70 -4.85 -1.09 -12.51
C ARG A 70 -5.30 -0.77 -13.93
N SER A 71 -5.43 -1.80 -14.77
CA SER A 71 -5.79 -1.66 -16.17
C SER A 71 -4.86 -0.71 -16.93
N CYS A 72 -3.57 -0.70 -16.57
CA CYS A 72 -2.50 0.05 -17.24
C CYS A 72 -1.65 -0.96 -18.02
N TYR A 73 -2.18 -1.49 -19.12
CA TYR A 73 -1.57 -2.59 -19.84
C TYR A 73 -0.41 -2.13 -20.71
N VAL A 74 0.76 -2.72 -20.53
CA VAL A 74 1.88 -2.59 -21.45
C VAL A 74 1.62 -3.49 -22.67
N PRO A 75 1.98 -3.09 -23.91
CA PRO A 75 1.77 -3.92 -25.08
C PRO A 75 2.43 -5.29 -24.97
N LYS A 76 1.70 -6.34 -25.35
CA LYS A 76 2.13 -7.74 -25.26
C LYS A 76 3.39 -8.06 -26.06
N GLN A 77 3.69 -7.27 -27.08
CA GLN A 77 4.91 -7.37 -27.87
C GLN A 77 6.16 -7.20 -27.00
N PHE A 78 6.04 -6.52 -25.86
CA PHE A 78 7.11 -6.35 -24.88
C PHE A 78 7.20 -7.47 -23.85
N ASP A 79 6.28 -8.44 -23.82
CA ASP A 79 6.32 -9.57 -22.87
C ASP A 79 7.64 -10.35 -22.94
N ARG A 80 8.23 -10.45 -24.14
CA ARG A 80 9.54 -11.10 -24.37
C ARG A 80 10.71 -10.45 -23.63
N PHE A 81 10.53 -9.21 -23.13
CA PHE A 81 11.56 -8.43 -22.46
C PHE A 81 11.45 -8.49 -20.93
N PHE A 82 10.38 -9.06 -20.39
CA PHE A 82 10.12 -9.14 -18.95
C PHE A 82 10.63 -10.44 -18.31
N GLY A 83 10.75 -10.44 -16.98
CA GLY A 83 11.30 -11.53 -16.17
C GLY A 83 12.82 -11.47 -15.96
N LEU A 84 13.49 -10.43 -16.47
CA LEU A 84 14.94 -10.27 -16.34
C LEU A 84 15.31 -9.54 -15.03
N ASN A 85 14.56 -8.51 -14.67
CA ASN A 85 14.72 -7.72 -13.47
C ASN A 85 13.64 -8.02 -12.44
N ASP A 86 13.67 -9.22 -11.85
CA ASP A 86 12.83 -9.54 -10.69
C ASP A 86 13.67 -9.62 -9.40
N PRO A 87 13.57 -8.61 -8.49
CA PRO A 87 14.23 -8.63 -7.19
C PRO A 87 13.79 -9.80 -6.28
N ARG A 88 12.56 -10.31 -6.46
CA ARG A 88 11.96 -11.38 -5.64
C ARG A 88 12.71 -12.69 -5.85
N LEU A 89 13.16 -12.96 -7.08
CA LEU A 89 14.02 -14.11 -7.41
C LEU A 89 15.37 -14.08 -6.67
N ARG A 90 15.81 -12.89 -6.23
CA ARG A 90 17.07 -12.69 -5.49
C ARG A 90 16.85 -12.53 -3.99
N LYS A 91 15.65 -12.87 -3.47
CA LYS A 91 15.24 -12.68 -2.08
C LYS A 91 15.41 -11.23 -1.59
N LYS A 92 15.36 -10.26 -2.50
CA LYS A 92 15.40 -8.83 -2.18
C LYS A 92 13.99 -8.28 -2.09
N LYS A 93 13.78 -7.33 -1.18
CA LYS A 93 12.53 -6.60 -1.07
C LYS A 93 12.29 -5.81 -2.36
N LEU A 94 11.10 -5.96 -2.94
CA LEU A 94 10.63 -5.08 -4.00
C LEU A 94 10.28 -3.73 -3.37
N MET A 95 10.95 -2.68 -3.81
CA MET A 95 10.65 -1.32 -3.37
C MET A 95 9.34 -0.85 -4.01
N PRO A 96 8.56 0.03 -3.36
CA PRO A 96 7.41 0.65 -4.01
C PRO A 96 7.83 1.43 -5.25
N VAL A 97 6.93 1.52 -6.24
CA VAL A 97 7.14 2.32 -7.44
C VAL A 97 7.29 3.79 -7.05
N GLU A 98 8.37 4.41 -7.48
CA GLU A 98 8.59 5.84 -7.31
C GLU A 98 7.95 6.60 -8.48
N SER A 99 6.93 7.41 -8.16
CA SER A 99 6.11 8.09 -9.18
C SER A 99 6.92 9.04 -10.07
N SER A 100 7.87 9.78 -9.50
CA SER A 100 8.77 10.68 -10.23
C SER A 100 9.64 9.93 -11.23
N LYS A 101 10.31 8.86 -10.78
CA LYS A 101 11.14 8.04 -11.68
C LYS A 101 10.32 7.38 -12.79
N LEU A 102 9.12 6.90 -12.45
CA LEU A 102 8.24 6.32 -13.45
C LEU A 102 7.80 7.37 -14.50
N LEU A 103 7.52 8.60 -14.05
CA LEU A 103 7.23 9.72 -14.94
C LEU A 103 8.45 10.08 -15.81
N ASP A 104 9.66 10.09 -15.26
CA ASP A 104 10.88 10.32 -16.05
C ASP A 104 11.01 9.30 -17.19
N HIS A 105 10.71 8.03 -16.93
CA HIS A 105 10.71 6.99 -17.96
C HIS A 105 9.64 7.22 -19.04
N ALA A 106 8.42 7.64 -18.67
CA ALA A 106 7.37 7.96 -19.63
C ALA A 106 7.75 9.16 -20.50
N THR A 107 8.19 10.26 -19.88
CA THR A 107 8.62 11.48 -20.57
C THR A 107 9.79 11.21 -21.52
N ASN A 108 10.74 10.35 -21.13
CA ASN A 108 11.84 9.97 -22.03
C ASN A 108 11.33 9.21 -23.27
N ILE A 109 10.29 8.38 -23.14
CA ILE A 109 9.64 7.71 -24.28
C ILE A 109 8.91 8.73 -25.14
N ASP A 110 8.19 9.68 -24.54
CA ASP A 110 7.50 10.76 -25.26
C ASP A 110 8.48 11.57 -26.12
N VAL A 111 9.66 11.90 -25.57
CA VAL A 111 10.72 12.56 -26.33
C VAL A 111 11.17 11.71 -27.54
N GLN A 112 11.24 10.38 -27.41
CA GLN A 112 11.57 9.53 -28.56
C GLN A 112 10.45 9.50 -29.60
N LEU A 113 9.18 9.55 -29.16
CA LEU A 113 8.01 9.58 -30.04
C LEU A 113 8.00 10.84 -30.91
N GLU A 114 8.51 11.96 -30.41
CA GLU A 114 8.59 13.23 -31.15
C GLU A 114 9.75 13.30 -32.17
N LEU A 115 10.72 12.38 -32.11
CA LEU A 115 11.89 12.45 -33.00
C LEU A 115 11.52 12.13 -34.46
N PRO A 116 12.15 12.80 -35.45
CA PRO A 116 11.78 12.64 -36.86
C PRO A 116 11.83 11.21 -37.40
N PHE A 117 12.77 10.38 -36.93
CA PHE A 117 12.87 8.99 -37.39
C PHE A 117 11.64 8.16 -37.01
N MET A 118 11.04 8.45 -35.84
CA MET A 118 9.87 7.73 -35.33
C MET A 118 8.59 8.08 -36.13
N GLN A 119 8.57 9.24 -36.77
CA GLN A 119 7.44 9.72 -37.58
C GLN A 119 7.43 9.14 -39.00
N THR A 120 8.40 8.29 -39.35
CA THR A 120 8.43 7.64 -40.66
C THR A 120 7.53 6.40 -40.69
N GLU A 121 6.90 6.10 -41.82
CA GLU A 121 5.96 4.97 -41.95
C GLU A 121 6.58 3.62 -41.55
N ARG A 122 7.90 3.47 -41.76
CA ARG A 122 8.65 2.29 -41.35
C ARG A 122 8.57 2.04 -39.83
N TRP A 123 8.56 3.09 -39.01
CA TRP A 123 8.58 3.00 -37.55
C TRP A 123 7.18 2.99 -36.92
N LYS A 124 6.12 3.16 -37.72
CA LYS A 124 4.74 3.31 -37.25
C LYS A 124 4.28 2.21 -36.28
N ALA A 125 4.59 0.94 -36.58
CA ALA A 125 4.24 -0.15 -35.68
C ALA A 125 4.93 -0.02 -34.30
N VAL A 126 6.19 0.41 -34.26
CA VAL A 126 6.91 0.65 -32.99
C VAL A 126 6.40 1.92 -32.31
N GLN A 127 6.09 2.96 -33.08
CA GLN A 127 5.50 4.20 -32.58
C GLN A 127 4.19 3.93 -31.84
N GLU A 128 3.29 3.13 -32.41
CA GLU A 128 2.02 2.72 -31.78
C GLU A 128 2.27 1.97 -30.45
N LEU A 129 3.18 1.00 -30.44
CA LEU A 129 3.54 0.26 -29.21
C LEU A 129 4.12 1.17 -28.13
N LEU A 130 5.01 2.09 -28.49
CA LEU A 130 5.61 3.02 -27.53
C LEU A 130 4.58 4.03 -27.02
N THR A 131 3.64 4.45 -27.85
CA THR A 131 2.53 5.34 -27.47
C THR A 131 1.61 4.67 -26.45
N ASP A 132 1.24 3.41 -26.70
CA ASP A 132 0.43 2.62 -25.76
C ASP A 132 1.15 2.40 -24.43
N MET A 133 2.44 2.06 -24.48
CA MET A 133 3.26 1.91 -23.27
C MET A 133 3.37 3.22 -22.49
N SER A 134 3.69 4.33 -23.16
CA SER A 134 3.79 5.64 -22.50
C SER A 134 2.46 6.03 -21.84
N THR A 135 1.34 5.85 -22.56
CA THR A 135 -0.01 6.12 -22.06
C THR A 135 -0.34 5.29 -20.83
N ALA A 136 -0.01 4.00 -20.84
CA ALA A 136 -0.20 3.11 -19.70
C ALA A 136 0.62 3.57 -18.49
N ILE A 137 1.88 3.96 -18.71
CA ILE A 137 2.76 4.45 -17.64
C ILE A 137 2.20 5.76 -17.05
N HIS A 138 1.84 6.74 -17.88
CA HIS A 138 1.24 8.02 -17.44
C HIS A 138 -0.05 7.82 -16.64
N LYS A 139 -0.91 6.90 -17.10
CA LYS A 139 -2.14 6.54 -16.37
C LYS A 139 -1.82 6.00 -14.97
N TYR A 140 -0.76 5.17 -14.85
CA TYR A 140 -0.33 4.64 -13.57
C TYR A 140 0.29 5.71 -12.67
N VAL A 141 1.12 6.62 -13.23
CA VAL A 141 1.65 7.79 -12.51
C VAL A 141 0.51 8.63 -11.91
N LYS A 142 -0.50 8.96 -12.71
CA LYS A 142 -1.69 9.69 -12.23
C LYS A 142 -2.43 8.95 -11.12
N TYR A 143 -2.51 7.62 -11.21
CA TYR A 143 -3.07 6.81 -10.14
C TYR A 143 -2.26 6.94 -8.83
N LEU A 144 -0.93 6.84 -8.89
CA LEU A 144 -0.06 6.98 -7.73
C LEU A 144 -0.19 8.36 -7.07
N GLU A 145 -0.26 9.43 -7.87
CA GLU A 145 -0.48 10.79 -7.36
C GLU A 145 -1.84 10.92 -6.67
N ASN A 146 -2.91 10.39 -7.28
CA ASN A 146 -4.23 10.39 -6.67
C ASN A 146 -4.26 9.61 -5.35
N GLN A 147 -3.56 8.48 -5.25
CA GLN A 147 -3.43 7.75 -3.99
C GLN A 147 -2.67 8.58 -2.95
N ARG A 148 -1.61 9.28 -3.36
CA ARG A 148 -0.83 10.15 -2.47
C ARG A 148 -1.67 11.31 -1.93
N VAL A 149 -2.45 11.97 -2.79
CA VAL A 149 -3.35 13.07 -2.40
C VAL A 149 -4.41 12.56 -1.42
N LYS A 150 -5.11 11.46 -1.76
CA LYS A 150 -6.10 10.85 -0.87
C LYS A 150 -5.51 10.46 0.47
N MET A 151 -4.30 9.89 0.48
CA MET A 151 -3.64 9.51 1.72
C MET A 151 -3.29 10.74 2.56
N LYS A 152 -2.81 11.82 1.94
CA LYS A 152 -2.53 13.09 2.62
C LYS A 152 -3.81 13.72 3.21
N GLU A 153 -4.90 13.72 2.46
CA GLU A 153 -6.21 14.18 2.93
C GLU A 153 -6.68 13.37 4.14
N ILE A 154 -6.62 12.04 4.06
CA ILE A 154 -6.99 11.14 5.17
C ILE A 154 -6.11 11.38 6.40
N HIS A 155 -4.80 11.59 6.21
CA HIS A 155 -3.89 11.91 7.31
C HIS A 155 -4.17 13.28 7.94
N GLY A 156 -4.77 14.22 7.21
CA GLY A 156 -5.17 15.52 7.72
C GLY A 156 -6.56 15.56 8.37
N LEU A 157 -7.30 14.45 8.40
CA LEU A 157 -8.61 14.42 9.06
C LEU A 157 -8.45 14.30 10.58
N ASP A 158 -9.08 15.25 11.28
CA ASP A 158 -9.24 15.20 12.73
C ASP A 158 -10.31 14.20 13.18
N HIS A 159 -11.06 13.61 12.26
CA HIS A 159 -12.12 12.63 12.55
C HIS A 159 -11.94 11.33 11.76
N PRO A 160 -12.58 10.23 12.20
CA PRO A 160 -12.48 8.95 11.50
C PRO A 160 -13.06 8.98 10.08
N ARG A 161 -12.39 8.27 9.17
CA ARG A 161 -12.85 8.06 7.78
C ARG A 161 -14.05 7.11 7.71
N ARG A 162 -14.16 6.16 8.64
CA ARG A 162 -15.25 5.17 8.67
C ARG A 162 -16.46 5.75 9.38
N SER A 163 -17.65 5.40 8.92
CA SER A 163 -18.89 5.73 9.64
C SER A 163 -18.86 5.10 11.04
N PRO A 164 -19.51 5.72 12.05
CA PRO A 164 -19.57 5.16 13.41
C PRO A 164 -20.02 3.69 13.43
N SER A 165 -20.97 3.30 12.56
CA SER A 165 -21.44 1.92 12.46
C SER A 165 -20.40 0.92 11.96
N GLU A 166 -19.42 1.34 11.14
CA GLU A 166 -18.32 0.51 10.62
C GLU A 166 -17.05 0.59 11.47
N ALA A 167 -16.90 1.66 12.26
CA ALA A 167 -15.78 1.89 13.15
C ALA A 167 -15.94 1.18 14.51
N GLU A 168 -17.17 0.79 14.86
CA GLU A 168 -17.54 0.34 16.20
C GLU A 168 -17.81 -1.16 16.30
N LYS A 169 -17.15 -1.81 17.24
CA LYS A 169 -17.44 -3.19 17.63
C LYS A 169 -17.75 -3.26 19.11
N LEU A 170 -18.89 -3.83 19.47
CA LEU A 170 -19.25 -4.15 20.86
C LEU A 170 -19.31 -5.67 21.00
N LEU A 171 -18.61 -6.21 21.99
CA LEU A 171 -18.51 -7.64 22.26
C LEU A 171 -18.98 -7.90 23.70
N LEU A 172 -19.93 -8.82 23.87
CA LEU A 172 -20.27 -9.36 25.19
C LEU A 172 -19.20 -10.37 25.60
N ILE A 173 -18.66 -10.21 26.81
CA ILE A 173 -17.75 -11.13 27.46
C ILE A 173 -18.53 -11.87 28.53
N HIS A 174 -18.56 -13.20 28.40
CA HIS A 174 -19.11 -14.07 29.42
C HIS A 174 -18.08 -14.30 30.54
N PRO A 175 -18.51 -14.45 31.80
CA PRO A 175 -17.61 -14.73 32.91
C PRO A 175 -16.77 -15.98 32.64
N ASN A 176 -15.45 -15.86 32.67
CA ASN A 176 -14.58 -17.03 32.66
C ASN A 176 -14.18 -17.43 34.08
N THR A 177 -14.66 -18.59 34.52
CA THR A 177 -14.35 -19.15 35.85
C THR A 177 -12.99 -19.82 35.91
N VAL A 178 -12.39 -20.20 34.77
CA VAL A 178 -11.10 -20.89 34.68
C VAL A 178 -10.10 -20.01 33.92
N VAL A 179 -9.38 -19.17 34.67
CA VAL A 179 -8.35 -18.28 34.13
C VAL A 179 -6.96 -18.82 34.49
N LYS A 180 -6.08 -18.93 33.50
CA LYS A 180 -4.69 -19.36 33.71
C LYS A 180 -3.98 -18.45 34.72
N PRO A 181 -3.13 -18.97 35.63
CA PRO A 181 -2.45 -18.14 36.65
C PRO A 181 -1.67 -16.96 36.08
N THR A 182 -1.02 -17.16 34.93
CA THR A 182 -0.27 -16.11 34.21
C THR A 182 -1.17 -14.97 33.73
N PHE A 183 -2.37 -15.28 33.24
CA PHE A 183 -3.36 -14.27 32.87
C PHE A 183 -3.97 -13.62 34.11
N LYS A 184 -4.29 -14.39 35.14
CA LYS A 184 -4.79 -13.85 36.41
C LYS A 184 -3.87 -12.77 36.96
N ALA A 185 -2.55 -13.00 36.97
CA ALA A 185 -1.57 -12.01 37.40
C ALA A 185 -1.52 -10.78 36.48
N ARG A 186 -1.50 -10.99 35.15
CA ARG A 186 -1.40 -9.91 34.14
C ARG A 186 -2.60 -8.96 34.16
N TYR A 187 -3.81 -9.50 34.25
CA TYR A 187 -5.04 -8.71 34.18
C TYR A 187 -5.58 -8.30 35.54
N LYS A 188 -4.93 -8.70 36.65
CA LYS A 188 -5.34 -8.37 38.01
C LYS A 188 -5.65 -6.88 38.21
N PRO A 189 -4.79 -5.92 37.79
CA PRO A 189 -5.07 -4.49 37.99
C PRO A 189 -6.37 -4.05 37.31
N LEU A 190 -6.59 -4.51 36.08
CA LEU A 190 -7.82 -4.20 35.33
C LEU A 190 -9.05 -4.86 35.97
N VAL A 191 -8.93 -6.14 36.34
CA VAL A 191 -10.03 -6.92 36.95
C VAL A 191 -10.43 -6.34 38.30
N ASP A 192 -9.48 -5.98 39.15
CA ASP A 192 -9.74 -5.36 40.45
C ASP A 192 -10.49 -4.03 40.27
N LEU A 193 -10.07 -3.20 39.30
CA LEU A 193 -10.73 -1.92 39.04
C LEU A 193 -12.15 -2.11 38.49
N ILE A 194 -12.35 -2.96 37.47
CA ILE A 194 -13.69 -3.26 36.94
C ILE A 194 -14.61 -3.81 38.04
N SER A 195 -14.07 -4.67 38.92
CA SER A 195 -14.85 -5.26 40.01
C SER A 195 -15.36 -4.20 40.98
N SER A 196 -14.54 -3.18 41.28
CA SER A 196 -14.90 -2.08 42.16
C SER A 196 -15.77 -0.99 41.52
N ALA A 197 -15.72 -0.84 40.20
CA ALA A 197 -16.46 0.18 39.46
C ALA A 197 -17.99 -0.02 39.56
N PRO A 198 -18.82 1.00 39.31
CA PRO A 198 -20.26 0.79 39.10
C PRO A 198 -20.56 -0.03 37.84
N TYR A 199 -21.77 -0.58 37.75
CA TYR A 199 -22.24 -1.15 36.48
C TYR A 199 -22.36 -0.05 35.41
N ASN A 200 -22.07 -0.40 34.15
CA ASN A 200 -22.14 0.54 33.02
C ASN A 200 -21.22 1.76 33.19
N ASP A 201 -20.04 1.54 33.77
CA ASP A 201 -18.98 2.53 33.88
C ASP A 201 -17.75 2.11 33.06
N PRO A 202 -17.50 2.75 31.90
CA PRO A 202 -16.47 2.32 30.95
C PRO A 202 -15.07 2.75 31.37
N LEU A 203 -14.17 1.77 31.41
CA LEU A 203 -12.74 1.95 31.65
C LEU A 203 -11.97 1.82 30.34
N CYS A 204 -11.00 2.69 30.11
CA CYS A 204 -10.12 2.60 28.96
C CYS A 204 -9.07 1.50 29.19
N ILE A 205 -9.01 0.52 28.29
CA ILE A 205 -8.04 -0.58 28.38
C ILE A 205 -6.61 -0.07 28.15
N ASP A 206 -6.47 1.06 27.46
CA ASP A 206 -5.16 1.61 27.10
C ASP A 206 -4.32 1.97 28.32
N ASP A 207 -4.95 2.35 29.43
CA ASP A 207 -4.27 2.66 30.69
C ASP A 207 -3.64 1.42 31.37
N PHE A 208 -3.93 0.22 30.87
CA PHE A 208 -3.41 -1.06 31.37
C PHE A 208 -2.48 -1.77 30.39
N THR A 209 -2.20 -1.13 29.25
CA THR A 209 -1.34 -1.71 28.21
C THR A 209 0.01 -1.02 28.17
N SER A 210 1.04 -1.75 27.74
CA SER A 210 2.35 -1.19 27.42
C SER A 210 2.32 -0.42 26.09
N ASP A 211 3.23 0.55 25.94
CA ASP A 211 3.52 1.21 24.65
C ASP A 211 4.17 0.25 23.63
N ASP A 212 4.71 -0.89 24.07
CA ASP A 212 5.21 -1.93 23.16
C ASP A 212 4.06 -2.55 22.35
N THR A 213 4.19 -2.53 21.02
CA THR A 213 3.13 -2.92 20.09
C THR A 213 2.79 -4.40 20.20
N LEU A 214 3.79 -5.27 20.42
CA LEU A 214 3.58 -6.73 20.51
C LEU A 214 2.90 -7.08 21.84
N ALA A 215 3.39 -6.52 22.95
CA ALA A 215 2.82 -6.72 24.27
C ALA A 215 1.37 -6.21 24.34
N ARG A 216 1.09 -5.03 23.76
CA ARG A 216 -0.27 -4.48 23.65
C ARG A 216 -1.18 -5.38 22.84
N ARG A 217 -0.74 -5.84 21.67
CA ARG A 217 -1.53 -6.76 20.83
C ARG A 217 -1.85 -8.06 21.59
N TYR A 218 -0.84 -8.64 22.23
CA TYR A 218 -1.03 -9.85 23.03
C TYR A 218 -2.00 -9.62 24.19
N TYR A 219 -1.94 -8.46 24.85
CA TYR A 219 -2.87 -8.09 25.92
C TYR A 219 -4.32 -8.00 25.42
N LEU A 220 -4.56 -7.34 24.28
CA LEU A 220 -5.90 -7.19 23.71
C LEU A 220 -6.47 -8.54 23.22
N GLN A 221 -5.64 -9.44 22.69
CA GLN A 221 -6.08 -10.74 22.21
C GLN A 221 -6.55 -11.68 23.32
N ASN A 222 -5.97 -11.57 24.53
CA ASN A 222 -6.24 -12.50 25.63
C ASN A 222 -7.15 -11.90 26.72
N ILE A 223 -7.67 -10.68 26.53
CA ILE A 223 -8.51 -10.04 27.55
C ILE A 223 -9.82 -10.80 27.77
N THR A 224 -10.49 -11.25 26.71
CA THR A 224 -11.81 -11.89 26.78
C THR A 224 -11.82 -13.19 27.59
N VAL A 225 -10.71 -13.92 27.58
CA VAL A 225 -10.54 -15.16 28.36
C VAL A 225 -10.04 -14.90 29.79
N SER A 226 -9.82 -13.65 30.17
CA SER A 226 -9.21 -13.27 31.45
C SER A 226 -10.16 -12.53 32.39
N ILE A 227 -11.36 -12.17 31.93
CA ILE A 227 -12.36 -11.44 32.73
C ILE A 227 -13.33 -12.42 33.42
N PRO A 228 -13.39 -12.43 34.77
CA PRO A 228 -14.21 -13.39 35.52
C PRO A 228 -15.66 -12.92 35.77
N MET A 229 -16.15 -11.93 35.01
CA MET A 229 -17.48 -11.34 35.19
C MET A 229 -18.12 -11.00 33.84
N LYS A 230 -19.44 -10.79 33.84
CA LYS A 230 -20.17 -10.40 32.63
C LYS A 230 -19.84 -8.94 32.32
N ALA A 231 -19.33 -8.69 31.12
CA ALA A 231 -18.81 -7.38 30.74
C ALA A 231 -19.00 -7.12 29.25
N TYR A 232 -19.03 -5.86 28.85
CA TYR A 232 -18.93 -5.48 27.45
C TYR A 232 -17.54 -4.93 27.15
N MET A 233 -17.00 -5.29 25.99
CA MET A 233 -15.81 -4.68 25.40
C MET A 233 -16.20 -3.93 24.14
N TYR A 234 -15.96 -2.63 24.14
CA TYR A 234 -16.19 -1.75 23.01
C TYR A 234 -14.86 -1.39 22.33
N SER A 235 -14.84 -1.43 21.01
CA SER A 235 -13.70 -1.04 20.19
C SER A 235 -14.12 0.01 19.18
N TYR A 236 -13.39 1.12 19.12
CA TYR A 236 -13.62 2.23 18.20
C TYR A 236 -12.39 2.46 17.33
N ALA A 237 -12.48 2.11 16.05
CA ALA A 237 -11.42 2.32 15.08
C ALA A 237 -11.44 3.78 14.60
N TYR A 238 -10.52 4.60 15.11
CA TYR A 238 -10.44 6.01 14.73
C TYR A 238 -10.02 6.19 13.26
N GLY A 239 -9.39 5.19 12.64
CA GLY A 239 -9.14 5.20 11.19
C GLY A 239 -8.00 6.11 10.72
N ASN A 240 -7.22 6.68 11.64
CA ASN A 240 -5.95 7.38 11.37
C ASN A 240 -4.84 6.84 12.32
N ASN A 241 -3.75 7.60 12.47
CA ASN A 241 -2.59 7.20 13.29
C ASN A 241 -2.90 7.04 14.79
N LEU A 242 -4.07 7.49 15.27
CA LEU A 242 -4.51 7.32 16.66
C LEU A 242 -4.93 5.88 16.99
N GLY A 243 -5.09 5.03 15.97
CA GLY A 243 -5.35 3.61 16.12
C GLY A 243 -6.79 3.30 16.54
N THR A 244 -6.94 2.27 17.37
CA THR A 244 -8.24 1.81 17.90
C THR A 244 -8.27 2.02 19.41
N TYR A 245 -9.37 2.61 19.90
CA TYR A 245 -9.65 2.72 21.33
C TYR A 245 -10.41 1.51 21.81
N HIS A 246 -10.08 1.02 22.99
CA HIS A 246 -10.76 -0.12 23.60
C HIS A 246 -11.24 0.25 24.99
N PHE A 247 -12.53 0.04 25.24
CA PHE A 247 -13.17 0.29 26.52
C PHE A 247 -13.83 -0.99 27.04
N ILE A 248 -13.88 -1.14 28.36
CA ILE A 248 -14.52 -2.28 29.01
C ILE A 248 -15.31 -1.83 30.25
N TRP A 249 -16.49 -2.40 30.45
CA TRP A 249 -17.29 -2.20 31.67
C TRP A 249 -18.02 -3.48 32.07
N LYS A 250 -18.22 -3.67 33.37
CA LYS A 250 -19.10 -4.73 33.85
C LYS A 250 -20.56 -4.34 33.72
N VAL A 251 -21.40 -5.35 33.55
CA VAL A 251 -22.86 -5.22 33.49
C VAL A 251 -23.50 -6.12 34.53
N ASP A 252 -24.79 -5.91 34.76
CA ASP A 252 -25.58 -6.76 35.63
C ASP A 252 -25.47 -8.23 35.17
N PRO A 253 -25.10 -9.17 36.05
CA PRO A 253 -25.06 -10.60 35.72
C PRO A 253 -26.41 -11.12 35.19
N CYS A 254 -27.52 -10.55 35.66
CA CYS A 254 -28.89 -10.90 35.29
C CYS A 254 -29.38 -10.20 34.02
N LEU A 255 -28.56 -9.36 33.37
CA LEU A 255 -28.93 -8.68 32.13
C LEU A 255 -29.39 -9.69 31.08
N ASP A 256 -30.59 -9.51 30.55
CA ASP A 256 -31.15 -10.38 29.51
C ASP A 256 -30.27 -10.32 28.26
N GLU A 257 -29.87 -11.49 27.75
CA GLU A 257 -29.09 -11.57 26.52
C GLU A 257 -29.91 -11.19 25.27
N ASN A 258 -31.24 -11.21 25.38
CA ASN A 258 -32.14 -10.67 24.36
C ASN A 258 -32.23 -9.13 24.39
N GLU A 259 -31.75 -8.48 25.45
CA GLU A 259 -31.58 -7.03 25.43
C GLU A 259 -30.50 -6.68 24.40
N THR A 260 -30.92 -6.04 23.31
CA THR A 260 -30.06 -5.95 22.12
C THR A 260 -28.76 -5.19 22.40
N LEU A 261 -27.67 -5.63 21.76
CA LEU A 261 -26.39 -4.92 21.70
C LEU A 261 -26.57 -3.42 21.39
N ASN A 262 -27.61 -3.08 20.61
CA ASN A 262 -27.94 -1.71 20.23
C ASN A 262 -28.47 -0.88 21.40
N ASN A 263 -29.22 -1.48 22.34
CA ASN A 263 -29.67 -0.79 23.55
C ASN A 263 -28.48 -0.41 24.43
N GLN A 264 -27.54 -1.35 24.61
CA GLN A 264 -26.31 -1.11 25.37
C GLN A 264 -25.40 -0.07 24.70
N LYS A 265 -25.27 -0.11 23.37
CA LYS A 265 -24.59 0.97 22.62
C LYS A 265 -25.26 2.32 22.83
N SER A 266 -26.60 2.36 22.76
CA SER A 266 -27.36 3.60 22.91
C SER A 266 -27.22 4.19 24.31
N LEU A 267 -27.29 3.35 25.35
CA LEU A 267 -27.07 3.73 26.74
C LEU A 267 -25.68 4.36 26.94
N MET A 268 -24.65 3.78 26.32
CA MET A 268 -23.26 4.16 26.53
C MET A 268 -22.75 5.25 25.58
N ARG A 269 -23.54 5.65 24.57
CA ARG A 269 -23.12 6.53 23.48
C ARG A 269 -22.51 7.84 23.97
N LEU A 270 -23.18 8.54 24.88
CA LEU A 270 -22.69 9.84 25.39
C LEU A 270 -21.41 9.68 26.19
N LYS A 271 -21.35 8.68 27.08
CA LYS A 271 -20.16 8.39 27.90
C LYS A 271 -18.95 8.01 27.03
N LEU A 272 -19.15 7.10 26.08
CA LEU A 272 -18.10 6.65 25.18
C LEU A 272 -17.62 7.78 24.27
N SER A 273 -18.53 8.60 23.74
CA SER A 273 -18.16 9.77 22.94
C SER A 273 -17.28 10.74 23.72
N TRP A 274 -17.62 11.02 24.98
CA TRP A 274 -16.82 11.89 25.84
C TRP A 274 -15.43 11.28 26.12
N LEU A 275 -15.38 10.01 26.49
CA LEU A 275 -14.11 9.31 26.73
C LEU A 275 -13.23 9.28 25.49
N ILE A 276 -13.79 8.96 24.31
CA ILE A 276 -13.03 8.98 23.06
C ILE A 276 -12.40 10.36 22.86
N CYS A 277 -13.15 11.46 23.00
CA CYS A 277 -12.59 12.80 22.90
C CYS A 277 -11.46 13.05 23.90
N THR A 278 -11.64 12.69 25.17
CA THR A 278 -10.63 12.89 26.22
C THR A 278 -9.34 12.11 25.93
N TYR A 279 -9.44 10.84 25.54
CA TYR A 279 -8.27 10.01 25.22
C TYR A 279 -7.63 10.38 23.88
N THR A 280 -8.40 10.90 22.93
CA THR A 280 -7.88 11.51 21.70
C THR A 280 -7.00 12.71 22.00
N LEU A 281 -7.48 13.65 22.82
CA LEU A 281 -6.69 14.81 23.25
C LEU A 281 -5.42 14.38 24.00
N LYS A 282 -5.52 13.41 24.92
CA LYS A 282 -4.36 12.85 25.64
C LYS A 282 -3.30 12.29 24.68
N ARG A 283 -3.70 11.54 23.64
CA ARG A 283 -2.79 10.98 22.64
C ARG A 283 -2.17 12.02 21.72
N MET A 284 -2.94 13.02 21.30
CA MET A 284 -2.43 14.12 20.49
C MET A 284 -1.37 14.92 21.27
N ASN A 285 -1.61 15.21 22.54
CA ASN A 285 -0.67 15.92 23.40
C ASN A 285 0.60 15.12 23.72
N ALA A 286 0.49 13.79 23.87
CA ALA A 286 1.66 12.93 24.05
C ALA A 286 2.52 12.83 22.77
N GLY A 287 1.90 12.87 21.58
CA GLY A 287 2.61 12.89 20.29
C GLY A 287 3.36 14.19 20.00
N LEU A 288 2.94 15.32 20.58
CA LEU A 288 3.60 16.62 20.45
C LEU A 288 4.95 16.71 21.19
N HIS A 289 5.23 15.80 22.13
CA HIS A 289 6.52 15.75 22.86
C HIS A 289 7.57 14.83 22.21
N LEU A 290 7.22 14.17 21.10
CA LEU A 290 8.10 13.25 20.36
C LEU A 290 8.33 13.71 18.90
N ALA A 291 7.96 14.94 18.56
CA ALA A 291 8.19 15.56 17.26
C ALA A 291 9.29 16.63 17.33
#